data_AF-A0A7V2T7L2-F1
#
_entry.id   AF-A0A7V2T7L2-F1
#
_cell.length_a   1.000
_cell.length_b   1.000
_cell.length_c   1.000
_cell.angle_alpha   90.00
_cell.angle_beta   90.00
_cell.angle_gamma   90.00
#
_symmetry.space_group_name_H-M   'P 1'
#
loop_
_entity.id
_entity.type
_entity.pdbx_description
1 polymer ?
#
loop_
_entity_poly.entity_id
_entity_poly.type
_entity_poly.pdbx_seq_one_letter_code
_entity_poly.pdbx_strand_id
1 'polypeptide(L)' 'ARCWRFEPYWVRVEMDEPPRPGSLVTLTSHGRRLRIGAFLTPDERLDLARALRQALRRHRELPAGCGPC' A
#
# COMPACT_ATOMS: atom_id res chain seq x y z
N ALA A 1 13.75 -13.05 -7.35
CA ALA A 1 12.90 -12.13 -6.54
C ALA A 1 11.55 -11.94 -7.24
N ARG A 2 10.43 -11.87 -6.51
CA ARG A 2 9.12 -11.52 -7.10
C ARG A 2 9.00 -9.99 -7.15
N CYS A 3 8.54 -9.47 -8.29
CA CYS A 3 8.26 -8.05 -8.48
C CYS A 3 6.75 -7.87 -8.73
N TRP A 4 6.14 -6.88 -8.07
CA TRP A 4 4.76 -6.47 -8.32
C TRP A 4 4.75 -4.99 -8.69
N ARG A 5 4.07 -4.67 -9.78
CA ARG A 5 3.83 -3.29 -10.23
C ARG A 5 2.34 -2.98 -10.15
N PHE A 6 2.02 -1.77 -9.70
CA PHE A 6 0.66 -1.25 -9.58
C PHE A 6 0.63 0.19 -10.10
N GLU A 7 -0.46 0.56 -10.76
CA GLU A 7 -0.71 1.94 -11.15
C GLU A 7 -1.08 2.80 -9.93
N PRO A 8 -0.30 3.85 -9.60
CA PRO A 8 -0.46 4.63 -8.36
C PRO A 8 -1.84 5.25 -8.19
N TYR A 9 -2.52 5.58 -9.28
CA TYR A 9 -3.84 6.21 -9.26
C TYR A 9 -4.96 5.24 -8.85
N TRP A 10 -4.80 3.96 -9.19
CA TRP A 10 -5.83 2.95 -8.98
C TRP A 10 -5.57 2.02 -7.79
N VAL A 11 -4.33 1.99 -7.29
CA VAL A 11 -4.00 1.20 -6.10
C VAL A 11 -4.65 1.80 -4.85
N ARG A 12 -5.30 0.94 -4.06
CA ARG A 12 -5.88 1.27 -2.76
C ARG A 12 -5.23 0.43 -1.67
N VAL A 13 -5.12 1.01 -0.48
CA VAL A 13 -4.55 0.38 0.72
C VAL A 13 -5.67 0.14 1.72
N GLU A 14 -6.06 -1.12 1.86
CA GLU A 14 -7.14 -1.59 2.73
C GLU A 14 -6.55 -2.27 3.98
N MET A 15 -7.08 -1.93 5.15
CA MET A 15 -6.80 -2.57 6.43
C MET A 15 -7.92 -2.21 7.41
N ASP A 16 -8.24 -3.10 8.35
CA ASP A 16 -9.19 -2.83 9.41
C ASP A 16 -8.68 -1.74 10.37
N GLU A 17 -9.56 -0.82 10.78
CA GLU A 17 -9.29 0.21 11.80
C GLU A 17 -10.46 0.22 12.82
N PRO A 18 -10.23 -0.19 14.08
CA PRO A 18 -8.96 -0.61 14.69
C PRO A 18 -8.45 -1.98 14.18
N PRO A 19 -7.12 -2.24 14.24
CA PRO A 19 -6.54 -3.50 13.82
C PRO A 19 -7.04 -4.67 14.67
N ARG A 20 -7.44 -5.77 14.02
CA ARG A 20 -7.79 -7.03 14.68
C ARG A 20 -6.67 -8.07 14.54
N PRO A 21 -6.62 -9.08 15.41
CA PRO A 21 -5.77 -10.25 15.21
C PRO A 21 -6.07 -10.87 13.82
N GLY A 22 -5.07 -10.84 12.93
CA GLY A 22 -5.22 -11.34 11.55
C GLY A 22 -5.53 -10.27 10.48
N SER A 23 -5.79 -9.01 10.85
CA SER A 23 -5.89 -7.91 9.88
C SER A 23 -4.55 -7.75 9.16
N LEU A 24 -4.58 -7.78 7.82
CA LEU A 24 -3.39 -7.64 6.99
C LEU A 24 -3.54 -6.42 6.08
N VAL A 25 -2.42 -5.75 5.81
CA VAL A 25 -2.39 -4.66 4.83
C VAL A 25 -2.61 -5.26 3.46
N THR A 26 -3.65 -4.80 2.77
CA THR A 26 -4.03 -5.30 1.47
C THR A 26 -3.95 -4.21 0.42
N LEU A 27 -3.14 -4.43 -0.62
CA LEU A 27 -3.09 -3.61 -1.82
C LEU A 27 -4.08 -4.15 -2.83
N THR A 28 -5.04 -3.32 -3.25
CA THR A 28 -6.03 -3.66 -4.28
C THR A 28 -5.86 -2.77 -5.51
N SER A 29 -5.90 -3.36 -6.70
CA SER A 29 -5.84 -2.63 -7.98
C SER A 29 -6.42 -3.51 -9.10
N HIS A 30 -7.41 -3.02 -9.85
CA HIS A 30 -7.99 -3.66 -11.04
C HIS A 30 -8.00 -5.21 -11.00
N GLY A 31 -8.76 -5.78 -10.08
CA GLY A 31 -8.92 -7.24 -9.93
C GLY A 31 -7.76 -7.97 -9.24
N ARG A 32 -6.68 -7.27 -8.87
CA ARG A 32 -5.55 -7.82 -8.12
C ARG A 32 -5.65 -7.44 -6.65
N ARG A 33 -5.36 -8.42 -5.78
CA ARG A 33 -5.29 -8.25 -4.33
C ARG A 33 -3.97 -8.83 -3.83
N LEU A 34 -3.15 -8.02 -3.17
CA LEU A 34 -1.87 -8.43 -2.57
C LEU A 34 -1.88 -8.14 -1.08
N ARG A 35 -1.71 -9.18 -0.26
CA ARG A 35 -1.60 -9.06 1.20
C ARG A 35 -0.12 -9.01 1.59
N ILE A 36 0.25 -8.05 2.42
CA ILE A 36 1.62 -7.85 2.92
C ILE A 36 1.63 -7.65 4.44
N GLY A 37 2.81 -7.74 5.06
CA GLY A 37 2.99 -7.51 6.49
C GLY A 37 2.57 -8.68 7.38
N ALA A 38 2.55 -9.91 6.87
CA ALA A 38 2.19 -11.10 7.66
C ALA A 38 3.12 -11.35 8.86
N PHE A 39 4.37 -10.92 8.76
CA PHE A 39 5.38 -11.01 9.81
C PHE A 39 5.33 -9.86 10.83
N LEU A 40 4.55 -8.81 10.56
CA LEU A 40 4.43 -7.63 11.42
C LEU A 40 3.37 -7.85 12.50
N THR A 41 3.55 -7.20 13.64
CA THR A 41 2.55 -7.03 14.70
C THR A 41 1.35 -6.18 14.22
N PRO A 42 0.19 -6.23 14.90
CA PRO A 42 -0.97 -5.43 14.52
C PRO A 42 -0.70 -3.92 14.42
N ASP A 43 0.08 -3.36 15.35
CA ASP A 43 0.47 -1.94 15.35
C ASP A 43 1.41 -1.60 14.19
N GLU A 44 2.42 -2.43 13.93
CA GLU A 44 3.31 -2.24 12.77
C GLU A 44 2.57 -2.32 11.44
N ARG A 45 1.52 -3.16 11.34
CA ARG A 45 0.66 -3.20 10.15
C ARG A 45 -0.11 -1.89 9.97
N LEU A 46 -0.59 -1.31 11.07
CA LEU A 46 -1.31 -0.04 11.04
C LEU A 46 -0.38 1.08 10.57
N ASP A 47 0.83 1.14 11.10
CA ASP A 47 1.84 2.11 10.68
C ASP A 47 2.25 1.91 9.23
N LEU A 48 2.43 0.66 8.78
CA LEU A 48 2.68 0.35 7.37
C LEU A 48 1.53 0.83 6.46
N ALA A 49 0.27 0.58 6.84
CA ALA A 49 -0.88 1.03 6.08
C ALA A 49 -0.93 2.57 5.97
N ARG A 50 -0.66 3.28 7.07
CA ARG A 50 -0.57 4.74 7.11
C ARG A 50 0.55 5.28 6.22
N ALA A 51 1.75 4.70 6.34
CA ALA A 51 2.91 5.08 5.53
C ALA A 51 2.65 4.88 4.04
N LEU A 52 2.06 3.76 3.63
CA LEU A 52 1.72 3.49 2.23
C LEU A 52 0.66 4.45 1.69
N ARG A 53 -0.39 4.74 2.46
CA ARG A 53 -1.41 5.74 2.08
C ARG A 53 -0.78 7.12 1.86
N GLN A 54 0.13 7.53 2.76
CA GLN A 54 0.82 8.81 2.65
C GLN A 54 1.76 8.85 1.43
N ALA A 55 2.54 7.78 1.21
CA ALA A 55 3.43 7.68 0.06
C ALA A 55 2.66 7.73 -1.28
N LEU A 56 1.51 7.06 -1.37
CA LEU A 56 0.65 7.11 -2.56
C LEU A 56 0.04 8.49 -2.79
N ARG A 57 -0.36 9.21 -1.73
CA ARG A 57 -0.84 10.60 -1.85
C ARG A 57 0.24 11.49 -2.43
N ARG A 58 1.44 11.47 -1.83
CA ARG A 58 2.59 12.23 -2.33
C ARG A 58 2.93 11.90 -3.78
N HIS A 59 2.93 10.63 -4.15
CA HIS A 59 3.20 10.20 -5.53
C HIS A 59 2.16 10.73 -6.53
N ARG A 60 0.90 10.89 -6.12
CA ARG A 60 -0.16 11.43 -6.98
C ARG A 60 -0.09 12.95 -7.12
N GLU A 61 0.43 13.62 -6.11
CA GLU A 61 0.58 15.08 -6.07
C GLU A 61 1.83 15.55 -6.82
N LEU A 62 2.85 14.71 -6.93
CA LEU A 62 4.01 14.98 -7.77
C LEU A 62 3.56 15.02 -9.24
N PRO A 63 3.81 16.12 -9.99
CA PRO A 63 3.64 16.09 -11.43
C PRO A 63 4.49 14.94 -11.97
N ALA A 64 3.98 14.19 -12.94
CA ALA A 64 4.72 13.15 -13.65
C ALA A 64 5.87 13.81 -14.44
N GLY A 65 6.90 14.23 -13.73
CA GLY A 65 8.02 15.00 -14.23
C GLY A 65 9.22 14.11 -14.34
N CYS A 66 9.58 13.80 -15.58
CA CYS A 66 10.89 13.34 -16.04
C CYS A 66 11.49 12.18 -15.23
N GLY A 67 11.19 10.93 -15.64
CA GLY A 67 12.11 9.83 -15.37
C GLY A 67 13.48 10.13 -16.00
N PRO A 68 14.58 9.62 -15.44
CA PRO A 68 15.92 9.99 -15.87
C PRO A 68 16.10 9.66 -17.36
N CYS A 69 16.63 10.64 -18.10
CA CYS A 69 17.14 10.47 -19.45
C CYS A 69 18.20 9.36 -19.51
#